data_AF-A0A956HKZ1-F1
#
_entry.id   AF-A0A956HKZ1-F1
#
_cell.length_a   1.000
_cell.length_b   1.000
_cell.length_c   1.000
_cell.angle_alpha   90.00
_cell.angle_beta   90.00
_cell.angle_gamma   90.00
#
_symmetry.space_group_name_H-M   'P 1'
#
loop_
_entity.id
_entity.type
_entity.pdbx_description
1 polymer ?
#
loop_
_entity_poly.entity_id
_entity_poly.type
_entity_poly.pdbx_seq_one_letter_code
_entity_poly.pdbx_strand_id
1 'polypeptide(L)'
;MARSARRRNQSRRARVVALLIIVLTAALASSPALACLWDRDTLAAESRVAPGAVEAITGRFERNPPEYYELRRDRLMRRWLATPQRFTLEEFDDVAVASDHLGRSEEAVEWMERKRRRLLAHPTAEHEYRYHANLGTFLAHRWLRAGARRDDLQWLQAARGHIQAAIDQNPDAHFGRERYQLLAIDWLLAPPRPAMEELPTIFAALPEVRDDPAALVSALRADANDDAIVGLAGLVVLGAAWESIDIHNSLRAALAAHGHGSLAILAGYRVDELVGAGARSLHPAAKDPPEALAKALAWAVPNAARPEHIDDYPRYYAAARREAEQWQAERWAYMRARFAEGRHPDTDDSFWRAFKPTTWPPRLPGERGDRASWRRILEPAPPAPWYRDLPKGAWFALIALIGGVCLVGLRRYT
;
A
#
# COMPACT_ATOMS: atom_id res chain seq x y z
N MET A 1 3.73 -9.51 85.68
CA MET A 1 4.70 -9.23 84.57
C MET A 1 4.30 -9.80 83.19
N ALA A 2 3.71 -11.00 83.08
CA ALA A 2 3.46 -11.68 81.78
C ALA A 2 2.72 -10.86 80.68
N ARG A 3 1.74 -10.00 81.04
CA ARG A 3 1.02 -9.15 80.06
C ARG A 3 1.94 -8.13 79.35
N SER A 4 3.02 -7.68 79.99
CA SER A 4 4.01 -6.76 79.39
C SER A 4 4.84 -7.46 78.31
N ALA A 5 5.26 -8.71 78.55
CA ALA A 5 6.01 -9.51 77.59
C ALA A 5 5.19 -9.79 76.31
N ARG A 6 3.90 -10.12 76.43
CA ARG A 6 3.01 -10.31 75.26
C ARG A 6 2.89 -9.05 74.40
N ARG A 7 2.69 -7.87 75.00
CA ARG A 7 2.62 -6.60 74.24
C ARG A 7 3.93 -6.28 73.50
N ARG A 8 5.09 -6.50 74.13
CA ARG A 8 6.41 -6.30 73.48
C ARG A 8 6.58 -7.24 72.27
N ASN A 9 6.23 -8.52 72.39
CA ASN A 9 6.31 -9.47 71.28
C ASN A 9 5.33 -9.13 70.14
N GLN A 10 4.13 -8.65 70.44
CA GLN A 10 3.16 -8.23 69.43
C GLN A 10 3.68 -7.00 68.65
N SER A 11 4.27 -6.00 69.32
CA SER A 11 4.88 -4.86 68.64
C SER A 11 6.09 -5.22 67.77
N ARG A 12 6.88 -6.23 68.17
CA ARG A 12 8.01 -6.73 67.36
C ARG A 12 7.51 -7.43 66.10
N ARG A 13 6.50 -8.31 66.21
CA ARG A 13 5.89 -8.97 65.04
C ARG A 13 5.29 -7.97 64.05
N ALA A 14 4.55 -6.97 64.52
CA ALA A 14 3.99 -5.93 63.65
C ALA A 14 5.08 -5.15 62.89
N ARG A 15 6.18 -4.78 63.55
CA ARG A 15 7.31 -4.10 62.89
C ARG A 15 8.03 -4.98 61.86
N VAL A 16 8.22 -6.28 62.15
CA VAL A 16 8.82 -7.22 61.20
C VAL A 16 7.93 -7.42 59.96
N VAL A 17 6.61 -7.55 60.14
CA VAL A 17 5.66 -7.66 59.03
C VAL A 17 5.64 -6.38 58.20
N ALA A 18 5.59 -5.19 58.82
CA ALA A 18 5.65 -3.92 58.11
C ALA A 18 6.96 -3.75 57.32
N LEU A 19 8.11 -4.12 57.90
CA LEU A 19 9.41 -4.07 57.22
C LEU A 19 9.45 -5.05 56.03
N LEU A 20 8.94 -6.28 56.19
CA LEU A 20 8.83 -7.26 55.11
C LEU A 20 7.93 -6.77 53.98
N ILE A 21 6.79 -6.12 54.28
CA ILE A 21 5.92 -5.52 53.27
C ILE A 21 6.68 -4.40 52.53
N ILE A 22 7.33 -3.48 53.24
CA ILE A 22 8.10 -2.39 52.62
C ILE A 22 9.22 -2.93 51.73
N VAL A 23 9.96 -3.95 52.17
CA VAL A 23 11.02 -4.59 51.38
C VAL A 23 10.43 -5.33 50.16
N LEU A 24 9.29 -6.01 50.30
CA LEU A 24 8.64 -6.71 49.19
C LEU A 24 8.07 -5.71 48.16
N THR A 25 7.41 -4.64 48.60
CA THR A 25 6.92 -3.57 47.73
C THR A 25 8.08 -2.82 47.06
N ALA A 26 9.18 -2.58 47.77
CA ALA A 26 10.39 -2.00 47.18
C ALA A 26 11.00 -2.96 46.14
N ALA A 27 11.11 -4.26 46.42
CA ALA A 27 11.64 -5.25 45.48
C ALA A 27 10.74 -5.48 44.25
N LEU A 28 9.42 -5.34 44.40
CA LEU A 28 8.48 -5.36 43.28
C LEU A 28 8.53 -4.06 42.46
N ALA A 29 8.73 -2.90 43.10
CA ALA A 29 8.93 -1.61 42.44
C ALA A 29 10.35 -1.41 41.86
N SER A 30 11.34 -2.17 42.34
CA SER A 30 12.73 -2.22 41.85
C SER A 30 13.05 -3.52 41.12
N SER A 31 12.03 -4.30 40.76
CA SER A 31 12.16 -5.14 39.58
C SER A 31 12.41 -4.18 38.43
N PRO A 32 13.59 -4.20 37.77
CA PRO A 32 13.82 -3.31 36.65
C PRO A 32 12.69 -3.59 35.66
N ALA A 33 11.99 -2.54 35.26
CA ALA A 33 11.00 -2.69 34.21
C ALA A 33 11.73 -3.32 33.02
N LEU A 34 11.39 -4.55 32.66
CA LEU A 34 11.85 -5.22 31.44
C LEU A 34 11.18 -4.60 30.19
N ALA A 35 10.92 -3.29 30.27
CA ALA A 35 10.43 -2.37 29.26
C ALA A 35 11.58 -1.73 28.46
N CYS A 36 12.84 -2.11 28.75
CA CYS A 36 14.02 -1.67 28.00
C CYS A 36 14.67 -2.80 27.19
N LEU A 37 13.90 -3.83 26.80
CA LEU A 37 14.36 -4.86 25.86
C LEU A 37 13.27 -5.26 24.84
N TRP A 38 12.51 -4.27 24.36
CA TRP A 38 11.74 -4.35 23.10
C TRP A 38 12.66 -4.17 21.87
N ASP A 39 13.90 -4.67 21.96
CA ASP A 39 14.84 -4.76 20.83
C ASP A 39 14.45 -5.94 19.90
N ARG A 40 13.21 -5.88 19.41
CA ARG A 40 12.63 -6.82 18.45
C ARG A 40 12.05 -6.12 17.22
N ASP A 41 11.96 -4.79 17.25
CA ASP A 41 11.53 -3.90 16.16
C ASP A 41 12.65 -3.78 15.10
N THR A 42 13.05 -4.94 14.59
CA THR A 42 13.92 -5.08 13.42
C THR A 42 13.05 -5.08 12.17
N LEU A 43 13.57 -4.55 11.07
CA LEU A 43 12.92 -4.62 9.76
C LEU A 43 12.43 -6.05 9.41
N ALA A 44 13.19 -7.08 9.80
CA ALA A 44 12.86 -8.49 9.59
C ALA A 44 11.70 -9.03 10.44
N ALA A 45 11.33 -8.35 11.53
CA ALA A 45 10.15 -8.63 12.33
C ALA A 45 8.94 -7.83 11.81
N GLU A 46 9.12 -6.53 11.58
CA GLU A 46 8.08 -5.63 11.06
C GLU A 46 7.53 -6.11 9.71
N SER A 47 8.39 -6.57 8.79
CA SER A 47 7.96 -7.05 7.47
C SER A 47 7.09 -8.31 7.49
N ARG A 48 6.98 -9.00 8.63
CA ARG A 48 6.12 -10.19 8.78
C ARG A 48 4.70 -9.84 9.19
N VAL A 49 4.50 -8.69 9.83
CA VAL A 49 3.19 -8.19 10.27
C VAL A 49 2.61 -7.17 9.28
N ALA A 50 3.45 -6.50 8.49
CA ALA A 50 3.06 -5.64 7.38
C ALA A 50 3.35 -6.28 5.99
N PRO A 51 2.61 -7.34 5.59
CA PRO A 51 2.85 -8.04 4.33
C PRO A 51 2.64 -7.12 3.11
N GLY A 52 3.53 -7.21 2.12
CA GLY A 52 3.47 -6.38 0.91
C GLY A 52 4.03 -4.96 1.07
N ALA A 53 4.29 -4.49 2.29
CA ALA A 53 4.82 -3.13 2.51
C ALA A 53 6.26 -2.98 1.97
N VAL A 54 7.13 -3.97 2.17
CA VAL A 54 8.50 -3.95 1.63
C VAL A 54 8.48 -3.95 0.10
N GLU A 55 7.64 -4.78 -0.51
CA GLU A 55 7.44 -4.87 -1.95
C GLU A 55 6.91 -3.55 -2.52
N ALA A 56 5.90 -2.95 -1.89
CA ALA A 56 5.33 -1.66 -2.24
C ALA A 56 6.36 -0.52 -2.14
N ILE A 57 7.20 -0.51 -1.09
CA ILE A 57 8.24 0.51 -0.88
C ILE A 57 9.42 0.35 -1.86
N THR A 58 9.81 -0.88 -2.19
CA THR A 58 10.99 -1.18 -3.03
C THR A 58 10.67 -1.35 -4.52
N GLY A 59 9.40 -1.49 -4.88
CA GLY A 59 8.96 -1.75 -6.26
C GLY A 59 9.09 -3.20 -6.67
N ARG A 60 9.16 -4.13 -5.71
CA ARG A 60 9.44 -5.55 -5.92
C ARG A 60 8.16 -6.37 -6.20
N PHE A 61 7.22 -5.79 -6.93
CA PHE A 61 5.95 -6.40 -7.30
C PHE A 61 5.76 -6.43 -8.82
N GLU A 62 4.91 -7.34 -9.30
CA GLU A 62 4.69 -7.55 -10.72
C GLU A 62 4.07 -6.32 -11.40
N ARG A 63 4.82 -5.71 -12.34
CA ARG A 63 4.29 -4.75 -13.30
C ARG A 63 4.40 -5.29 -14.72
N ASN A 64 3.38 -5.10 -15.55
CA ASN A 64 3.45 -5.48 -16.97
C ASN A 64 3.90 -4.29 -17.84
N PRO A 65 4.64 -4.52 -18.94
CA PRO A 65 5.06 -3.46 -19.85
C PRO A 65 3.87 -2.98 -20.70
N PRO A 66 3.88 -1.75 -21.26
CA PRO A 66 2.77 -1.22 -22.06
C PRO A 66 2.24 -2.18 -23.14
N GLU A 67 3.14 -2.89 -23.81
CA GLU A 67 2.82 -3.85 -24.89
C GLU A 67 1.87 -4.99 -24.45
N TYR A 68 1.85 -5.34 -23.16
CA TYR A 68 0.88 -6.28 -22.59
C TYR A 68 -0.56 -5.76 -22.73
N TYR A 69 -0.76 -4.48 -22.40
CA TYR A 69 -2.08 -3.86 -22.45
C TYR A 69 -2.52 -3.61 -23.89
N GLU A 70 -1.59 -3.29 -24.79
CA GLU A 70 -1.88 -3.17 -26.22
C GLU A 70 -2.38 -4.51 -26.79
N LEU A 71 -1.65 -5.60 -26.54
CA LEU A 71 -2.04 -6.94 -27.00
C LEU A 71 -3.36 -7.42 -26.39
N ARG A 72 -3.57 -7.21 -25.08
CA ARG A 72 -4.85 -7.49 -24.40
C ARG A 72 -6.00 -6.69 -25.02
N ARG A 73 -5.85 -5.37 -25.13
CA ARG A 73 -6.86 -4.45 -25.68
C ARG A 73 -7.22 -4.83 -27.11
N ASP A 74 -6.23 -5.03 -27.97
CA ASP A 74 -6.46 -5.32 -29.39
C ASP A 74 -7.11 -6.69 -29.61
N ARG A 75 -6.77 -7.69 -28.78
CA ARG A 75 -7.48 -8.99 -28.76
C ARG A 75 -8.95 -8.82 -28.41
N LEU A 76 -9.25 -8.07 -27.36
CA LEU A 76 -10.62 -7.81 -26.90
C LEU A 76 -11.40 -6.95 -27.90
N MET A 77 -10.80 -5.94 -28.51
CA MET A 77 -11.42 -5.14 -29.56
C MET A 77 -11.78 -5.98 -30.79
N ARG A 78 -10.89 -6.87 -31.26
CA ARG A 78 -11.21 -7.80 -32.36
C ARG A 78 -12.40 -8.70 -32.00
N ARG A 79 -12.45 -9.22 -30.77
CA ARG A 79 -13.57 -10.04 -30.29
C ARG A 79 -14.88 -9.25 -30.17
N TRP A 80 -14.83 -8.01 -29.68
CA TRP A 80 -15.98 -7.10 -29.63
C TRP A 80 -16.53 -6.85 -31.04
N LEU A 81 -15.68 -6.53 -32.02
CA LEU A 81 -16.10 -6.28 -33.39
C LEU A 81 -16.68 -7.53 -34.07
N ALA A 82 -16.11 -8.71 -33.82
CA ALA A 82 -16.59 -9.96 -34.40
C ALA A 82 -17.91 -10.46 -33.77
N THR A 83 -18.08 -10.30 -32.46
CA THR A 83 -19.23 -10.85 -31.72
C THR A 83 -19.65 -9.97 -30.51
N PRO A 84 -20.20 -8.75 -30.73
CA PRO A 84 -20.54 -7.83 -29.64
C PRO A 84 -21.57 -8.40 -28.65
N GLN A 85 -22.44 -9.29 -29.12
CA GLN A 85 -23.45 -9.97 -28.32
C GLN A 85 -22.84 -11.00 -27.34
N ARG A 86 -21.70 -11.61 -27.68
CA ARG A 86 -20.99 -12.62 -26.85
C ARG A 86 -19.92 -12.04 -25.93
N PHE A 87 -19.66 -10.74 -26.01
CA PHE A 87 -18.71 -10.05 -25.15
C PHE A 87 -19.23 -10.00 -23.70
N THR A 88 -18.43 -10.49 -22.75
CA THR A 88 -18.87 -10.67 -21.35
C THR A 88 -18.67 -9.40 -20.50
N LEU A 89 -19.20 -9.41 -19.27
CA LEU A 89 -19.09 -8.27 -18.35
C LEU A 89 -17.66 -8.11 -17.79
N GLU A 90 -16.89 -9.19 -17.72
CA GLU A 90 -15.46 -9.19 -17.42
C GLU A 90 -14.63 -8.66 -18.58
N GLU A 91 -14.95 -9.03 -19.82
CA GLU A 91 -14.23 -8.54 -21.01
C GLU A 91 -14.34 -7.02 -21.19
N PHE A 92 -15.43 -6.42 -20.70
CA PHE A 92 -15.56 -4.96 -20.55
C PHE A 92 -14.61 -4.37 -19.52
N ASP A 93 -14.43 -5.01 -18.36
CA ASP A 93 -13.46 -4.55 -17.36
C ASP A 93 -12.03 -4.69 -17.91
N ASP A 94 -11.68 -5.83 -18.50
CA ASP A 94 -10.33 -6.10 -19.01
C ASP A 94 -9.88 -5.10 -20.09
N VAL A 95 -10.77 -4.74 -21.02
CA VAL A 95 -10.46 -3.75 -22.07
C VAL A 95 -10.42 -2.33 -21.52
N ALA A 96 -11.24 -2.00 -20.52
CA ALA A 96 -11.21 -0.69 -19.86
C ALA A 96 -9.93 -0.50 -19.05
N VAL A 97 -9.56 -1.49 -18.21
CA VAL A 97 -8.30 -1.53 -17.45
C VAL A 97 -7.10 -1.43 -18.38
N ALA A 98 -7.08 -2.20 -19.48
CA ALA A 98 -5.99 -2.12 -20.47
C ALA A 98 -5.92 -0.73 -21.14
N SER A 99 -7.07 -0.13 -21.47
CA SER A 99 -7.12 1.22 -22.05
C SER A 99 -6.58 2.27 -21.07
N ASP A 100 -6.97 2.20 -19.79
CA ASP A 100 -6.48 3.14 -18.78
C ASP A 100 -4.97 2.98 -18.53
N HIS A 101 -4.42 1.77 -18.52
CA HIS A 101 -2.96 1.59 -18.37
C HIS A 101 -2.15 2.14 -19.55
N LEU A 102 -2.77 2.28 -20.73
CA LEU A 102 -2.20 2.94 -21.90
C LEU A 102 -2.40 4.47 -21.90
N GLY A 103 -2.82 5.06 -20.78
CA GLY A 103 -3.11 6.50 -20.66
C GLY A 103 -4.50 6.90 -21.17
N ARG A 104 -5.29 5.97 -21.72
CA ARG A 104 -6.54 6.25 -22.45
C ARG A 104 -7.76 6.21 -21.53
N SER A 105 -7.78 7.06 -20.49
CA SER A 105 -8.89 7.09 -19.52
C SER A 105 -10.25 7.36 -20.16
N GLU A 106 -10.30 8.13 -21.26
CA GLU A 106 -11.56 8.40 -21.97
C GLU A 106 -12.13 7.13 -22.60
N GLU A 107 -11.28 6.35 -23.29
CA GLU A 107 -11.63 5.03 -23.84
C GLU A 107 -12.03 4.06 -22.71
N ALA A 108 -11.33 4.09 -21.56
CA ALA A 108 -11.69 3.27 -20.40
C ALA A 108 -13.09 3.62 -19.86
N VAL A 109 -13.42 4.90 -19.68
CA VAL A 109 -14.75 5.37 -19.27
C VAL A 109 -15.82 4.97 -20.29
N GLU A 110 -15.56 5.10 -21.60
CA GLU A 110 -16.49 4.61 -22.63
C GLU A 110 -16.79 3.12 -22.53
N TRP A 111 -15.78 2.29 -22.24
CA TRP A 111 -15.97 0.85 -22.05
C TRP A 111 -16.81 0.55 -20.80
N MET A 112 -16.65 1.31 -19.72
CA MET A 112 -17.52 1.19 -18.53
C MET A 112 -18.97 1.59 -18.85
N GLU A 113 -19.20 2.63 -19.65
CA GLU A 113 -20.55 3.01 -20.09
C GLU A 113 -21.20 1.94 -20.98
N ARG A 114 -20.42 1.27 -21.83
CA ARG A 114 -20.88 0.09 -22.60
C ARG A 114 -21.21 -1.07 -21.65
N LYS A 115 -20.41 -1.32 -20.61
CA LYS A 115 -20.68 -2.30 -19.55
C LYS A 115 -21.99 -1.99 -18.83
N ARG A 116 -22.22 -0.74 -18.41
CA ARG A 116 -23.45 -0.34 -17.68
C ARG A 116 -24.71 -0.69 -18.45
N ARG A 117 -24.74 -0.43 -19.76
CA ARG A 117 -25.88 -0.79 -20.62
C ARG A 117 -26.15 -2.30 -20.68
N ARG A 118 -25.11 -3.14 -20.65
CA ARG A 118 -25.28 -4.61 -20.60
C ARG A 118 -25.68 -5.08 -19.20
N LEU A 119 -25.07 -4.51 -18.16
CA LEU A 119 -25.32 -4.83 -16.75
C LEU A 119 -26.76 -4.49 -16.33
N LEU A 120 -27.33 -3.37 -16.78
CA LEU A 120 -28.72 -3.00 -16.49
C LEU A 120 -29.75 -4.03 -16.97
N ALA A 121 -29.43 -4.81 -18.01
CA ALA A 121 -30.28 -5.90 -18.48
C ALA A 121 -30.12 -7.21 -17.69
N HIS A 122 -28.98 -7.40 -17.02
CA HIS A 122 -28.63 -8.61 -16.28
C HIS A 122 -27.79 -8.24 -15.03
N PRO A 123 -28.39 -7.58 -14.03
CA PRO A 123 -27.65 -7.05 -12.88
C PRO A 123 -27.10 -8.18 -12.00
N THR A 124 -25.84 -8.05 -11.57
CA THR A 124 -25.25 -8.87 -10.52
C THR A 124 -24.46 -7.97 -9.57
N ALA A 125 -24.49 -8.27 -8.27
CA ALA A 125 -23.81 -7.47 -7.26
C ALA A 125 -22.29 -7.38 -7.52
N GLU A 126 -21.64 -8.48 -7.93
CA GLU A 126 -20.21 -8.48 -8.25
C GLU A 126 -19.86 -7.54 -9.43
N HIS A 127 -20.64 -7.57 -10.51
CA HIS A 127 -20.35 -6.72 -11.67
C HIS A 127 -20.75 -5.27 -11.46
N GLU A 128 -21.74 -4.98 -10.61
CA GLU A 128 -22.08 -3.63 -10.21
C GLU A 128 -20.98 -3.04 -9.31
N TYR A 129 -20.52 -3.80 -8.31
CA TYR A 129 -19.35 -3.44 -7.50
C TYR A 129 -18.12 -3.13 -8.37
N ARG A 130 -17.76 -4.07 -9.27
CA ARG A 130 -16.64 -3.87 -10.22
C ARG A 130 -16.85 -2.69 -11.16
N TYR A 131 -18.10 -2.42 -11.58
CA TYR A 131 -18.42 -1.25 -12.39
C TYR A 131 -18.13 0.05 -11.64
N HIS A 132 -18.57 0.15 -10.39
CA HIS A 132 -18.34 1.31 -9.55
C HIS A 132 -16.86 1.50 -9.20
N ALA A 133 -16.15 0.45 -8.77
CA ALA A 133 -14.72 0.52 -8.45
C ALA A 133 -13.85 0.94 -9.65
N ASN A 134 -14.06 0.32 -10.82
CA ASN A 134 -13.30 0.62 -12.03
C ASN A 134 -13.60 2.02 -12.57
N LEU A 135 -14.89 2.39 -12.70
CA LEU A 135 -15.26 3.70 -13.24
C LEU A 135 -14.79 4.85 -12.32
N GLY A 136 -14.91 4.69 -11.00
CA GLY A 136 -14.38 5.67 -10.05
C GLY A 136 -12.87 5.87 -10.21
N THR A 137 -12.13 4.77 -10.37
CA THR A 137 -10.68 4.79 -10.62
C THR A 137 -10.33 5.51 -11.93
N PHE A 138 -10.98 5.18 -13.04
CA PHE A 138 -10.70 5.79 -14.34
C PHE A 138 -11.05 7.28 -14.39
N LEU A 139 -12.09 7.72 -13.68
CA LEU A 139 -12.44 9.13 -13.55
C LEU A 139 -11.37 9.93 -12.77
N ALA A 140 -10.84 9.37 -11.68
CA ALA A 140 -9.72 9.97 -10.96
C ALA A 140 -8.45 10.04 -11.84
N HIS A 141 -8.14 8.97 -12.59
CA HIS A 141 -7.01 8.96 -13.52
C HIS A 141 -7.18 9.95 -14.69
N ARG A 142 -8.41 10.13 -15.20
CA ARG A 142 -8.72 11.13 -16.23
C ARG A 142 -8.41 12.54 -15.72
N TRP A 143 -8.82 12.86 -14.51
CA TRP A 143 -8.52 14.15 -13.86
C TRP A 143 -7.02 14.40 -13.69
N LEU A 144 -6.27 13.39 -13.21
CA LEU A 144 -4.81 13.47 -13.09
C LEU A 144 -4.14 13.72 -14.44
N ARG A 145 -4.51 12.96 -15.49
CA ARG A 145 -3.92 13.07 -16.83
C ARG A 145 -4.30 14.36 -17.56
N ALA A 146 -5.44 14.96 -17.23
CA ALA A 146 -5.84 16.30 -17.67
C ALA A 146 -5.11 17.43 -16.91
N GLY A 147 -4.08 17.12 -16.12
CA GLY A 147 -3.27 18.10 -15.40
C GLY A 147 -3.70 18.38 -13.97
N ALA A 148 -4.53 17.53 -13.35
CA ALA A 148 -4.97 17.64 -11.95
C ALA A 148 -5.56 19.02 -11.61
N ARG A 149 -6.31 19.60 -12.54
CA ARG A 149 -6.76 21.00 -12.48
C ARG A 149 -7.73 21.21 -11.31
N ARG A 150 -7.46 22.20 -10.47
CA ARG A 150 -8.20 22.47 -9.22
C ARG A 150 -9.46 23.31 -9.42
N ASP A 151 -9.58 24.00 -10.56
CA ASP A 151 -10.77 24.71 -11.03
C ASP A 151 -11.82 23.78 -11.68
N ASP A 152 -11.44 22.54 -12.00
CA ASP A 152 -12.30 21.53 -12.63
C ASP A 152 -12.22 20.19 -11.90
N LEU A 153 -13.04 20.05 -10.85
CA LEU A 153 -13.09 18.87 -9.98
C LEU A 153 -14.21 17.87 -10.36
N GLN A 154 -14.92 18.07 -11.48
CA GLN A 154 -16.14 17.31 -11.80
C GLN A 154 -15.90 15.80 -11.88
N TRP A 155 -14.80 15.37 -12.50
CA TRP A 155 -14.44 13.95 -12.61
C TRP A 155 -14.01 13.36 -11.26
N LEU A 156 -13.38 14.17 -10.40
CA LEU A 156 -12.95 13.73 -9.07
C LEU A 156 -14.16 13.60 -8.12
N GLN A 157 -15.16 14.48 -8.24
CA GLN A 157 -16.45 14.35 -7.55
C GLN A 157 -17.25 13.13 -8.03
N ALA A 158 -17.28 12.87 -9.33
CA ALA A 158 -17.89 11.66 -9.88
C ALA A 158 -17.13 10.41 -9.42
N ALA A 159 -15.78 10.44 -9.42
CA ALA A 159 -14.94 9.37 -8.90
C ALA A 159 -15.29 9.03 -7.44
N ARG A 160 -15.40 10.05 -6.57
CA ARG A 160 -15.83 9.93 -5.17
C ARG A 160 -17.14 9.14 -5.05
N GLY A 161 -18.17 9.56 -5.80
CA GLY A 161 -19.48 8.91 -5.77
C GLY A 161 -19.45 7.45 -6.23
N HIS A 162 -18.63 7.13 -7.24
CA HIS A 162 -18.44 5.76 -7.69
C HIS A 162 -17.66 4.90 -6.68
N ILE A 163 -16.57 5.39 -6.07
CA ILE A 163 -15.84 4.63 -5.06
C ILE A 163 -16.67 4.42 -3.78
N GLN A 164 -17.43 5.44 -3.34
CA GLN A 164 -18.37 5.28 -2.22
C GLN A 164 -19.40 4.17 -2.50
N ALA A 165 -20.02 4.18 -3.68
CA ALA A 165 -20.99 3.14 -4.06
C ALA A 165 -20.38 1.73 -4.16
N ALA A 166 -19.08 1.61 -4.45
CA ALA A 166 -18.36 0.33 -4.39
C ALA A 166 -18.18 -0.15 -2.93
N ILE A 167 -17.77 0.75 -2.03
CA ILE A 167 -17.64 0.47 -0.59
C ILE A 167 -19.00 0.08 0.03
N ASP A 168 -20.07 0.81 -0.31
CA ASP A 168 -21.42 0.55 0.20
C ASP A 168 -21.95 -0.85 -0.21
N GLN A 169 -21.45 -1.40 -1.32
CA GLN A 169 -21.82 -2.73 -1.82
C GLN A 169 -20.93 -3.85 -1.26
N ASN A 170 -19.65 -3.58 -1.01
CA ASN A 170 -18.71 -4.54 -0.46
C ASN A 170 -17.59 -3.83 0.34
N PRO A 171 -17.82 -3.53 1.64
CA PRO A 171 -16.89 -2.74 2.45
C PRO A 171 -15.57 -3.47 2.72
N ASP A 172 -15.58 -4.80 2.71
CA ASP A 172 -14.41 -5.66 2.96
C ASP A 172 -13.64 -6.02 1.66
N ALA A 173 -14.00 -5.40 0.53
CA ALA A 173 -13.34 -5.65 -0.75
C ALA A 173 -11.85 -5.26 -0.71
N HIS A 174 -11.03 -6.02 -1.43
CA HIS A 174 -9.59 -5.80 -1.66
C HIS A 174 -8.79 -5.32 -0.44
N PHE A 175 -9.11 -5.85 0.75
CA PHE A 175 -8.44 -5.51 2.01
C PHE A 175 -8.55 -4.00 2.35
N GLY A 176 -9.72 -3.42 2.12
CA GLY A 176 -10.03 -2.02 2.44
C GLY A 176 -9.39 -0.98 1.52
N ARG A 177 -8.74 -1.39 0.41
CA ARG A 177 -8.08 -0.48 -0.54
C ARG A 177 -8.98 0.68 -0.98
N GLU A 178 -10.24 0.41 -1.27
CA GLU A 178 -11.23 1.39 -1.73
C GLU A 178 -11.48 2.49 -0.68
N ARG A 179 -11.43 2.19 0.62
CA ARG A 179 -11.53 3.18 1.72
C ARG A 179 -10.38 4.18 1.65
N TYR A 180 -9.17 3.73 1.37
CA TYR A 180 -7.99 4.60 1.22
C TYR A 180 -7.95 5.33 -0.12
N GLN A 181 -8.54 4.75 -1.17
CA GLN A 181 -8.77 5.46 -2.43
C GLN A 181 -9.78 6.60 -2.26
N LEU A 182 -10.90 6.36 -1.56
CA LEU A 182 -11.89 7.39 -1.22
C LEU A 182 -11.26 8.48 -0.36
N LEU A 183 -10.46 8.11 0.65
CA LEU A 183 -9.76 9.06 1.51
C LEU A 183 -8.78 9.94 0.73
N ALA A 184 -8.05 9.37 -0.23
CA ALA A 184 -7.19 10.14 -1.13
C ALA A 184 -8.00 11.07 -2.04
N ILE A 185 -9.15 10.64 -2.56
CA ILE A 185 -10.07 11.49 -3.33
C ILE A 185 -10.63 12.63 -2.48
N ASP A 186 -11.01 12.38 -1.23
CA ASP A 186 -11.54 13.39 -0.32
C ASP A 186 -10.48 14.41 0.11
N TRP A 187 -9.24 13.97 0.34
CA TRP A 187 -8.08 14.84 0.53
C TRP A 187 -7.75 15.67 -0.73
N LEU A 188 -7.96 15.12 -1.93
CA LEU A 188 -7.84 15.89 -3.17
C LEU A 188 -9.01 16.87 -3.35
N LEU A 189 -10.23 16.57 -2.93
CA LEU A 189 -11.39 17.46 -3.05
C LEU A 189 -11.37 18.60 -2.02
N ALA A 190 -10.96 18.31 -0.79
CA ALA A 190 -10.89 19.24 0.33
C ALA A 190 -9.48 19.24 0.96
N PRO A 191 -8.46 19.75 0.25
CA PRO A 191 -7.08 19.72 0.73
C PRO A 191 -6.94 20.51 2.03
N PRO A 192 -6.45 19.88 3.12
CA PRO A 192 -6.27 20.56 4.39
C PRO A 192 -5.18 21.62 4.28
N ARG A 193 -5.27 22.69 5.09
CA ARG A 193 -4.17 23.67 5.19
C ARG A 193 -2.97 22.99 5.87
N PRO A 194 -1.73 23.18 5.37
CA PRO A 194 -0.56 22.63 6.03
C PRO A 194 -0.38 23.25 7.41
N ALA A 195 -0.04 22.43 8.39
CA ALA A 195 0.36 22.91 9.71
C ALA A 195 1.85 23.28 9.66
N MET A 196 2.15 24.55 9.93
CA MET A 196 3.51 25.09 9.90
C MET A 196 4.21 24.91 8.54
N GLU A 197 5.10 23.91 8.40
CA GLU A 197 5.81 23.62 7.14
C GLU A 197 5.63 22.18 6.65
N GLU A 198 4.89 21.33 7.37
CA GLU A 198 4.73 19.90 7.03
C GLU A 198 3.62 19.71 5.99
N LEU A 199 3.85 18.80 5.03
CA LEU A 199 2.82 18.42 4.05
C LEU A 199 1.84 17.39 4.65
N PRO A 200 0.52 17.67 4.67
CA PRO A 200 -0.48 16.73 5.17
C PRO A 200 -0.50 15.43 4.36
N THR A 201 -0.61 14.30 5.06
CA THR A 201 -0.93 12.99 4.46
C THR A 201 -2.43 12.92 4.09
N ILE A 202 -2.85 11.88 3.36
CA ILE A 202 -4.27 11.70 3.03
C ILE A 202 -5.16 11.57 4.27
N PHE A 203 -4.60 11.12 5.40
CA PHE A 203 -5.30 10.99 6.67
C PHE A 203 -5.83 12.31 7.22
N ALA A 204 -5.29 13.46 6.81
CA ALA A 204 -5.83 14.77 7.20
C ALA A 204 -7.18 15.12 6.53
N ALA A 205 -7.76 14.21 5.73
CA ALA A 205 -9.16 14.25 5.31
C ALA A 205 -10.11 13.47 6.27
N LEU A 206 -9.58 12.67 7.20
CA LEU A 206 -10.38 12.07 8.27
C LEU A 206 -10.94 13.17 9.18
N PRO A 207 -12.23 13.15 9.58
CA PRO A 207 -12.83 14.20 10.41
C PRO A 207 -12.04 14.49 11.68
N GLU A 208 -11.68 13.45 12.43
CA GLU A 208 -10.95 13.55 13.69
C GLU A 208 -9.54 14.14 13.53
N VAL A 209 -8.84 13.84 12.44
CA VAL A 209 -7.49 14.39 12.16
C VAL A 209 -7.56 15.80 11.58
N ARG A 210 -8.60 16.11 10.81
CA ARG A 210 -8.83 17.46 10.26
C ARG A 210 -9.15 18.45 11.37
N ASP A 211 -9.93 18.02 12.36
CA ASP A 211 -10.40 18.86 13.45
C ASP A 211 -9.34 18.92 14.59
N ASP A 212 -8.55 17.85 14.82
CA ASP A 212 -7.32 17.84 15.63
C ASP A 212 -6.17 17.05 14.95
N PRO A 213 -5.18 17.73 14.36
CA PRO A 213 -4.02 17.06 13.75
C PRO A 213 -3.20 16.19 14.73
N ALA A 214 -3.24 16.46 16.04
CA ALA A 214 -2.58 15.60 17.03
C ALA A 214 -3.27 14.25 17.19
N ALA A 215 -4.54 14.12 16.79
CA ALA A 215 -5.29 12.87 16.82
C ALA A 215 -4.79 11.83 15.80
N LEU A 216 -3.96 12.20 14.81
CA LEU A 216 -3.48 11.30 13.74
C LEU A 216 -2.99 9.93 14.25
N VAL A 217 -2.13 9.92 15.26
CA VAL A 217 -1.59 8.67 15.82
C VAL A 217 -2.68 7.83 16.50
N SER A 218 -3.65 8.48 17.14
CA SER A 218 -4.79 7.78 17.77
C SER A 218 -5.80 7.28 16.74
N ALA A 219 -6.05 8.04 15.68
CA ALA A 219 -6.95 7.66 14.59
C ALA A 219 -6.42 6.43 13.82
N LEU A 220 -5.12 6.42 13.52
CA LEU A 220 -4.45 5.27 12.90
C LEU A 220 -4.45 4.04 13.83
N ARG A 221 -4.07 4.20 15.11
CA ARG A 221 -4.07 3.08 16.07
C ARG A 221 -5.45 2.55 16.46
N ALA A 222 -6.52 3.31 16.22
CA ALA A 222 -7.89 2.82 16.36
C ALA A 222 -8.26 1.81 15.25
N ASP A 223 -7.51 1.80 14.15
CA ASP A 223 -7.64 0.82 13.08
C ASP A 223 -6.94 -0.49 13.48
N ALA A 224 -7.74 -1.42 14.03
CA ALA A 224 -7.24 -2.57 14.79
C ALA A 224 -6.50 -3.66 13.97
N ASN A 225 -6.48 -3.55 12.64
CA ASN A 225 -6.07 -4.62 11.72
C ASN A 225 -4.91 -4.22 10.77
N ASP A 226 -4.23 -3.10 11.02
CA ASP A 226 -3.22 -2.52 10.12
C ASP A 226 -3.77 -2.17 8.70
N ASP A 227 -5.10 -2.00 8.56
CA ASP A 227 -5.79 -1.77 7.28
C ASP A 227 -5.18 -0.60 6.49
N ALA A 228 -4.71 0.45 7.18
CA ALA A 228 -4.05 1.59 6.55
C ALA A 228 -2.77 1.21 5.82
N ILE A 229 -1.97 0.31 6.39
CA ILE A 229 -0.71 -0.17 5.79
C ILE A 229 -1.03 -1.06 4.58
N VAL A 230 -1.97 -2.01 4.75
CA VAL A 230 -2.39 -2.94 3.69
C VAL A 230 -3.06 -2.21 2.53
N GLY A 231 -3.99 -1.31 2.82
CA GLY A 231 -4.72 -0.53 1.82
C GLY A 231 -3.81 0.41 1.02
N LEU A 232 -2.89 1.13 1.67
CA LEU A 232 -1.92 1.99 0.99
C LEU A 232 -0.91 1.18 0.16
N ALA A 233 -0.41 0.05 0.67
CA ALA A 233 0.40 -0.88 -0.11
C ALA A 233 -0.39 -1.43 -1.33
N GLY A 234 -1.69 -1.70 -1.15
CA GLY A 234 -2.61 -2.10 -2.21
C GLY A 234 -2.77 -1.03 -3.31
N LEU A 235 -2.86 0.26 -2.95
CA LEU A 235 -2.87 1.36 -3.93
C LEU A 235 -1.56 1.45 -4.74
N VAL A 236 -0.44 1.06 -4.15
CA VAL A 236 0.89 1.06 -4.80
C VAL A 236 1.07 -0.16 -5.71
N VAL A 237 0.70 -1.35 -5.24
CA VAL A 237 0.93 -2.63 -5.93
C VAL A 237 -0.12 -2.90 -7.01
N LEU A 238 -1.39 -2.63 -6.71
CA LEU A 238 -2.54 -2.93 -7.59
C LEU A 238 -3.08 -1.67 -8.28
N GLY A 239 -2.79 -0.48 -7.76
CA GLY A 239 -3.22 0.81 -8.29
C GLY A 239 -2.10 1.62 -8.94
N ALA A 240 -2.40 2.85 -9.36
CA ALA A 240 -1.43 3.73 -10.03
C ALA A 240 -0.51 4.51 -9.07
N ALA A 241 -0.45 4.17 -7.77
CA ALA A 241 0.23 5.00 -6.77
C ALA A 241 1.74 4.73 -6.62
N TRP A 242 2.35 3.85 -7.42
CA TRP A 242 3.79 3.53 -7.35
C TRP A 242 4.72 4.75 -7.36
N GLU A 243 4.35 5.79 -8.10
CA GLU A 243 5.11 7.04 -8.23
C GLU A 243 4.53 8.21 -7.38
N SER A 244 3.53 7.94 -6.53
CA SER A 244 2.87 8.96 -5.72
C SER A 244 3.60 9.22 -4.41
N ILE A 245 4.21 10.40 -4.29
CA ILE A 245 4.80 10.90 -3.04
C ILE A 245 3.78 10.90 -1.91
N ASP A 246 2.53 11.31 -2.17
CA ASP A 246 1.51 11.46 -1.14
C ASP A 246 1.10 10.12 -0.52
N ILE A 247 1.03 9.06 -1.34
CA ILE A 247 0.70 7.71 -0.89
C ILE A 247 1.89 7.08 -0.13
N HIS A 248 3.13 7.24 -0.60
CA HIS A 248 4.31 6.77 0.15
C HIS A 248 4.53 7.54 1.46
N ASN A 249 4.26 8.85 1.51
CA ASN A 249 4.29 9.66 2.73
C ASN A 249 3.17 9.24 3.71
N SER A 250 1.98 8.92 3.19
CA SER A 250 0.89 8.37 4.01
C SER A 250 1.25 6.98 4.54
N LEU A 251 1.88 6.11 3.72
CA LEU A 251 2.33 4.78 4.15
C LEU A 251 3.39 4.90 5.25
N ARG A 252 4.34 5.81 5.12
CA ARG A 252 5.30 6.18 6.17
C ARG A 252 4.61 6.55 7.49
N ALA A 253 3.58 7.41 7.44
CA ALA A 253 2.84 7.84 8.63
C ALA A 253 2.06 6.68 9.28
N ALA A 254 1.42 5.83 8.49
CA ALA A 254 0.73 4.62 8.98
C ALA A 254 1.70 3.67 9.68
N LEU A 255 2.81 3.32 9.02
CA LEU A 255 3.87 2.47 9.58
C LEU A 255 4.42 3.04 10.91
N ALA A 256 4.71 4.35 10.95
CA ALA A 256 5.19 5.01 12.16
C ALA A 256 4.17 5.00 13.32
N ALA A 257 2.88 5.22 13.03
CA ALA A 257 1.83 5.18 14.06
C ALA A 257 1.69 3.78 14.68
N HIS A 258 1.81 2.71 13.88
CA HIS A 258 1.73 1.32 14.32
C HIS A 258 3.04 0.78 14.94
N GLY A 259 4.09 1.61 15.02
CA GLY A 259 5.37 1.25 15.63
C GLY A 259 6.35 0.55 14.69
N HIS A 260 6.05 0.43 13.40
CA HIS A 260 6.96 -0.09 12.38
C HIS A 260 7.97 0.98 11.95
N GLY A 261 8.83 1.37 12.88
CA GLY A 261 9.82 2.43 12.70
C GLY A 261 10.78 2.12 11.54
N SER A 262 11.16 0.87 11.35
CA SER A 262 12.10 0.48 10.30
C SER A 262 11.48 0.59 8.90
N LEU A 263 10.26 0.08 8.73
CA LEU A 263 9.50 0.21 7.48
C LEU A 263 9.15 1.69 7.20
N ALA A 264 8.83 2.48 8.22
CA ALA A 264 8.61 3.92 8.07
C ALA A 264 9.86 4.65 7.55
N ILE A 265 11.06 4.28 8.02
CA ILE A 265 12.34 4.79 7.48
C ILE A 265 12.49 4.41 6.00
N LEU A 266 12.20 3.17 5.61
CA LEU A 266 12.28 2.77 4.20
C LEU A 266 11.26 3.50 3.30
N ALA A 267 10.03 3.70 3.78
CA ALA A 267 9.03 4.52 3.09
C ALA A 267 9.49 5.98 2.96
N GLY A 268 10.23 6.49 3.96
CA GLY A 268 10.95 7.77 3.88
C GLY A 268 11.94 7.82 2.72
N TYR A 269 12.85 6.84 2.60
CA TYR A 269 13.77 6.80 1.46
C TYR A 269 13.07 6.68 0.10
N ARG A 270 11.88 6.07 0.04
CA ARG A 270 11.05 6.04 -1.17
C ARG A 270 10.45 7.39 -1.52
N VAL A 271 10.03 8.16 -0.52
CA VAL A 271 9.63 9.57 -0.70
C VAL A 271 10.81 10.41 -1.20
N ASP A 272 11.99 10.28 -0.58
CA ASP A 272 13.20 11.02 -0.96
C ASP A 272 13.66 10.69 -2.40
N GLU A 273 13.63 9.41 -2.78
CA GLU A 273 13.92 8.97 -4.16
C GLU A 273 12.97 9.62 -5.18
N LEU A 274 11.66 9.65 -4.87
CA LEU A 274 10.65 10.22 -5.76
C LEU A 274 10.79 11.74 -5.89
N VAL A 275 11.03 12.45 -4.78
CA VAL A 275 11.31 13.91 -4.80
C VAL A 275 12.58 14.19 -5.62
N GLY A 276 13.65 13.43 -5.40
CA GLY A 276 14.90 13.54 -6.17
C GLY A 276 14.77 13.19 -7.66
N ALA A 277 13.81 12.33 -8.03
CA ALA A 277 13.50 12.01 -9.42
C ALA A 277 12.67 13.10 -10.14
N GLY A 278 12.15 14.08 -9.39
CA GLY A 278 11.31 15.19 -9.86
C GLY A 278 9.80 14.91 -9.78
N ALA A 279 9.36 13.91 -9.02
CA ALA A 279 7.94 13.72 -8.74
C ALA A 279 7.41 14.86 -7.84
N ARG A 280 6.10 15.11 -7.93
CA ARG A 280 5.42 16.19 -7.21
C ARG A 280 4.33 15.62 -6.31
N SER A 281 4.10 16.26 -5.17
CA SER A 281 2.87 16.05 -4.39
C SER A 281 1.68 16.67 -5.15
N LEU A 282 0.51 16.05 -5.03
CA LEU A 282 -0.76 16.57 -5.54
C LEU A 282 -1.39 17.61 -4.60
N HIS A 283 -0.81 17.85 -3.41
CA HIS A 283 -1.30 18.85 -2.46
C HIS A 283 -1.04 20.27 -2.98
N PRO A 284 -2.02 21.19 -2.97
CA PRO A 284 -1.87 22.52 -3.56
C PRO A 284 -0.91 23.44 -2.80
N ALA A 285 -0.54 23.10 -1.55
CA ALA A 285 0.47 23.83 -0.79
C ALA A 285 1.88 23.24 -0.94
N ALA A 286 2.05 22.16 -1.71
CA ALA A 286 3.38 21.68 -2.10
C ALA A 286 4.07 22.73 -2.98
N LYS A 287 5.14 23.32 -2.46
CA LYS A 287 5.88 24.39 -3.13
C LYS A 287 6.85 23.79 -4.13
N ASP A 288 6.85 24.31 -5.37
CA ASP A 288 8.08 24.34 -6.17
C ASP A 288 9.04 25.35 -5.49
N PRO A 289 10.36 25.07 -5.37
CA PRO A 289 11.12 23.98 -5.97
C PRO A 289 11.25 22.71 -5.07
N PRO A 290 11.81 21.60 -5.60
CA PRO A 290 11.92 20.32 -4.88
C PRO A 290 12.61 20.37 -3.51
N GLU A 291 13.50 21.33 -3.23
CA GLU A 291 14.11 21.48 -1.90
C GLU A 291 13.08 21.88 -0.84
N ALA A 292 12.07 22.68 -1.20
CA ALA A 292 10.98 23.05 -0.30
C ALA A 292 10.05 21.85 -0.04
N LEU A 293 9.82 21.03 -1.07
CA LEU A 293 9.09 19.76 -0.94
C LEU A 293 9.84 18.75 -0.06
N ALA A 294 11.16 18.60 -0.27
CA ALA A 294 12.01 17.76 0.57
C ALA A 294 12.02 18.23 2.03
N LYS A 295 12.11 19.55 2.28
CA LYS A 295 12.02 20.11 3.64
C LYS A 295 10.64 19.84 4.28
N ALA A 296 9.55 20.01 3.54
CA ALA A 296 8.18 19.77 4.03
C ALA A 296 7.86 18.29 4.28
N LEU A 297 8.67 17.38 3.73
CA LEU A 297 8.59 15.93 3.91
C LEU A 297 9.73 15.37 4.79
N ALA A 298 10.65 16.23 5.25
CA ALA A 298 11.82 15.84 6.02
C ALA A 298 11.37 15.30 7.39
N TRP A 299 11.46 13.98 7.55
CA TRP A 299 11.04 13.33 8.78
C TRP A 299 12.22 13.19 9.73
N ALA A 300 12.16 13.94 10.83
CA ALA A 300 13.06 13.74 11.95
C ALA A 300 12.72 12.41 12.65
N VAL A 301 13.43 11.33 12.29
CA VAL A 301 13.40 10.07 13.05
C VAL A 301 13.68 10.40 14.52
N PRO A 302 12.72 10.20 15.45
CA PRO A 302 12.93 10.59 16.84
C PRO A 302 14.15 9.87 17.43
N ASN A 303 15.09 10.60 18.02
CA ASN A 303 16.36 10.02 18.48
C ASN A 303 16.18 8.87 19.50
N ALA A 304 15.05 8.85 20.22
CA ALA A 304 14.68 7.78 21.17
C ALA A 304 14.21 6.47 20.50
N ALA A 305 14.04 6.45 19.16
CA ALA A 305 13.51 5.33 18.39
C ALA A 305 14.43 4.96 17.20
N ARG A 306 15.73 5.29 17.27
CA ARG A 306 16.71 4.85 16.26
C ARG A 306 17.00 3.35 16.42
N PRO A 307 16.72 2.49 15.44
CA PRO A 307 17.09 1.08 15.50
C PRO A 307 18.62 0.91 15.55
N GLU A 308 19.12 -0.15 16.19
CA GLU A 308 20.57 -0.45 16.27
C GLU A 308 21.26 -0.58 14.89
N HIS A 309 20.47 -0.80 13.84
CA HIS A 309 20.93 -0.98 12.45
C HIS A 309 20.53 0.17 11.50
N ILE A 310 20.16 1.36 12.01
CA ILE A 310 19.68 2.46 11.16
C ILE A 310 20.66 2.83 10.02
N ASP A 311 21.97 2.75 10.26
CA ASP A 311 23.03 3.06 9.28
C ASP A 311 23.11 2.03 8.13
N ASP A 312 22.57 0.82 8.31
CA ASP A 312 22.48 -0.18 7.25
C ASP A 312 21.26 0.05 6.34
N TYR A 313 20.25 0.82 6.78
CA TYR A 313 18.98 0.94 6.06
C TYR A 313 19.10 1.68 4.71
N PRO A 314 19.89 2.77 4.57
CA PRO A 314 20.16 3.37 3.25
C PRO A 314 20.82 2.37 2.28
N ARG A 315 21.75 1.56 2.79
CA ARG A 315 22.47 0.54 1.99
C ARG A 315 21.54 -0.60 1.58
N TYR A 316 20.70 -1.08 2.50
CA TYR A 316 19.67 -2.07 2.23
C TYR A 316 18.67 -1.55 1.18
N TYR A 317 18.11 -0.36 1.40
CA TYR A 317 17.13 0.25 0.51
C TYR A 317 17.66 0.37 -0.91
N ALA A 318 18.85 0.96 -1.08
CA ALA A 318 19.47 1.13 -2.38
C ALA A 318 19.79 -0.22 -3.07
N ALA A 319 20.13 -1.26 -2.30
CA ALA A 319 20.33 -2.60 -2.84
C ALA A 319 19.00 -3.26 -3.27
N ALA A 320 17.94 -3.14 -2.48
CA ALA A 320 16.62 -3.69 -2.77
C ALA A 320 15.97 -2.99 -3.97
N ARG A 321 16.10 -1.66 -4.08
CA ARG A 321 15.62 -0.88 -5.23
C ARG A 321 16.26 -1.31 -6.55
N ARG A 322 17.60 -1.44 -6.58
CA ARG A 322 18.33 -1.92 -7.77
C ARG A 322 17.95 -3.35 -8.14
N GLU A 323 17.75 -4.23 -7.15
CA GLU A 323 17.32 -5.61 -7.40
C GLU A 323 15.90 -5.66 -7.99
N ALA A 324 14.98 -4.89 -7.43
CA ALA A 324 13.61 -4.79 -7.95
C ALA A 324 13.55 -4.26 -9.39
N GLU A 325 14.40 -3.29 -9.73
CA GLU A 325 14.55 -2.79 -11.10
C GLU A 325 15.12 -3.85 -12.05
N GLN A 326 16.18 -4.56 -11.65
CA GLN A 326 16.75 -5.63 -12.46
C GLN A 326 15.74 -6.76 -12.68
N TRP A 327 15.09 -7.24 -11.63
CA TRP A 327 14.05 -8.26 -11.73
C TRP A 327 12.89 -7.83 -12.63
N GLN A 328 12.46 -6.56 -12.53
CA GLN A 328 11.42 -6.02 -13.38
C GLN A 328 11.83 -5.96 -14.86
N ALA A 329 13.08 -5.59 -15.13
CA ALA A 329 13.65 -5.56 -16.48
C ALA A 329 13.78 -6.97 -17.08
N GLU A 330 14.21 -7.97 -16.29
CA GLU A 330 14.25 -9.39 -16.68
C GLU A 330 12.84 -9.92 -17.00
N ARG A 331 11.85 -9.62 -16.16
CA ARG A 331 10.44 -9.99 -16.38
C ARG A 331 9.91 -9.36 -17.68
N TRP A 332 10.18 -8.08 -17.92
CA TRP A 332 9.78 -7.39 -19.15
C TRP A 332 10.48 -7.93 -20.41
N ALA A 333 11.77 -8.23 -20.35
CA ALA A 333 12.50 -8.83 -21.46
C ALA A 333 11.93 -10.20 -21.83
N TYR A 334 11.64 -11.04 -20.82
CA TYR A 334 10.97 -12.33 -21.00
C TYR A 334 9.59 -12.19 -21.65
N MET A 335 8.77 -11.24 -21.17
CA MET A 335 7.46 -10.97 -21.76
C MET A 335 7.55 -10.55 -23.23
N ARG A 336 8.41 -9.59 -23.55
CA ARG A 336 8.60 -9.07 -24.92
C ARG A 336 9.07 -10.15 -25.89
N ALA A 337 9.98 -11.03 -25.47
CA ALA A 337 10.39 -12.17 -26.28
C ALA A 337 9.21 -13.10 -26.60
N ARG A 338 8.35 -13.39 -25.61
CA ARG A 338 7.15 -14.21 -25.80
C ARG A 338 6.05 -13.53 -26.60
N PHE A 339 5.93 -12.21 -26.51
CA PHE A 339 5.02 -11.42 -27.35
C PHE A 339 5.42 -11.51 -28.83
N ALA A 340 6.72 -11.53 -29.14
CA ALA A 340 7.22 -11.77 -30.50
C ALA A 340 6.93 -13.20 -31.02
N GLU A 341 6.79 -14.19 -30.13
CA GLU A 341 6.28 -15.54 -30.44
C GLU A 341 4.75 -15.59 -30.64
N GLY A 342 4.04 -14.45 -30.51
CA GLY A 342 2.57 -14.40 -30.56
C GLY A 342 1.87 -14.92 -29.30
N ARG A 343 2.61 -15.12 -28.21
CA ARG A 343 2.10 -15.68 -26.94
C ARG A 343 1.73 -14.55 -25.98
N HIS A 344 0.71 -14.77 -25.16
CA HIS A 344 0.25 -13.80 -24.17
C HIS A 344 -0.21 -14.52 -22.90
N PRO A 345 0.11 -14.03 -21.69
CA PRO A 345 -0.21 -14.74 -20.44
C PRO A 345 -1.71 -14.96 -20.24
N ASP A 346 -2.58 -14.03 -20.65
CA ASP A 346 -4.04 -14.20 -20.64
C ASP A 346 -4.57 -15.42 -21.44
N THR A 347 -3.75 -15.98 -22.34
CA THR A 347 -4.16 -17.02 -23.30
C THR A 347 -3.19 -18.20 -23.37
N ASP A 348 -2.22 -18.28 -22.46
CA ASP A 348 -1.17 -19.30 -22.43
C ASP A 348 -0.79 -19.64 -20.97
N ASP A 349 -1.43 -20.68 -20.42
CA ASP A 349 -1.15 -21.21 -19.07
C ASP A 349 0.30 -21.71 -18.88
N SER A 350 1.08 -21.78 -19.97
CA SER A 350 2.50 -22.13 -19.93
C SER A 350 3.44 -20.92 -20.00
N PHE A 351 2.89 -19.70 -20.18
CA PHE A 351 3.65 -18.49 -20.47
C PHE A 351 4.82 -18.28 -19.50
N TRP A 352 4.58 -18.44 -18.19
CA TRP A 352 5.59 -18.21 -17.15
C TRP A 352 6.48 -19.41 -16.81
N ARG A 353 6.20 -20.62 -17.31
CA ARG A 353 6.89 -21.86 -16.85
C ARG A 353 8.41 -21.89 -17.06
N ALA A 354 8.93 -21.08 -17.98
CA ALA A 354 10.36 -20.98 -18.26
C ALA A 354 11.02 -19.71 -17.67
N PHE A 355 10.25 -18.80 -17.06
CA PHE A 355 10.81 -17.61 -16.42
C PHE A 355 11.54 -18.01 -15.13
N LYS A 356 12.79 -17.58 -15.01
CA LYS A 356 13.61 -17.78 -13.81
C LYS A 356 14.35 -16.47 -13.55
N PRO A 357 14.06 -15.73 -12.47
CA PRO A 357 14.78 -14.51 -12.16
C PRO A 357 16.24 -14.82 -11.82
N THR A 358 17.17 -13.96 -12.22
CA THR A 358 18.60 -14.12 -11.88
C THR A 358 18.92 -13.53 -10.50
N THR A 359 18.05 -12.64 -10.00
CA THR A 359 18.22 -11.90 -8.75
C THR A 359 17.18 -12.25 -7.68
N TRP A 360 17.54 -11.90 -6.44
CA TRP A 360 16.73 -12.11 -5.24
C TRP A 360 16.91 -10.93 -4.29
N PRO A 361 15.86 -10.49 -3.56
CA PRO A 361 15.96 -9.39 -2.61
C PRO A 361 17.13 -9.56 -1.62
N PRO A 362 17.81 -8.47 -1.23
CA PRO A 362 18.81 -8.52 -0.18
C PRO A 362 18.16 -8.94 1.16
N ARG A 363 18.96 -9.51 2.05
CA ARG A 363 18.51 -9.82 3.42
C ARG A 363 18.14 -8.54 4.16
N LEU A 364 17.11 -8.62 4.98
CA LEU A 364 16.67 -7.54 5.86
C LEU A 364 17.73 -7.32 6.97
N PRO A 365 18.08 -6.08 7.34
CA PRO A 365 19.00 -5.83 8.46
C PRO A 365 18.45 -6.41 9.77
N GLY A 366 19.35 -6.91 10.62
CA GLY A 366 19.00 -7.66 11.84
C GLY A 366 18.60 -9.12 11.62
N GLU A 367 18.41 -9.58 10.38
CA GLU A 367 17.99 -10.97 10.14
C GLU A 367 19.11 -11.99 10.39
N ARG A 368 18.86 -12.92 11.32
CA ARG A 368 19.76 -14.04 11.65
C ARG A 368 19.31 -15.32 10.92
N GLY A 369 20.05 -15.75 9.90
CA GLY A 369 19.74 -16.98 9.16
C GLY A 369 20.65 -17.31 7.97
N ASP A 370 20.44 -18.47 7.37
CA ASP A 370 21.00 -18.94 6.09
C ASP A 370 20.14 -18.43 4.92
N ARG A 371 20.72 -18.16 3.73
CA ARG A 371 19.94 -17.81 2.52
C ARG A 371 19.02 -18.94 2.06
N ALA A 372 19.27 -20.18 2.48
CA ALA A 372 18.42 -21.33 2.13
C ALA A 372 17.01 -21.28 2.74
N SER A 373 16.76 -20.52 3.82
CA SER A 373 15.39 -20.31 4.34
C SER A 373 14.54 -19.49 3.37
N TRP A 374 15.11 -18.44 2.79
CA TRP A 374 14.43 -17.54 1.85
C TRP A 374 13.94 -18.22 0.59
N ARG A 375 14.63 -19.27 0.10
CA ARG A 375 14.12 -20.06 -1.04
C ARG A 375 12.74 -20.66 -0.76
N ARG A 376 12.42 -21.04 0.49
CA ARG A 376 11.08 -21.55 0.85
C ARG A 376 10.01 -20.47 1.04
N ILE A 377 10.40 -19.19 1.10
CA ILE A 377 9.49 -18.05 1.24
C ILE A 377 9.28 -17.35 -0.12
N LEU A 378 10.29 -17.40 -1.01
CA LEU A 378 10.33 -16.71 -2.31
C LEU A 378 10.33 -17.66 -3.52
N GLU A 379 10.44 -18.98 -3.34
CA GLU A 379 9.69 -19.89 -4.22
C GLU A 379 8.24 -19.38 -4.19
N PRO A 380 7.56 -19.24 -5.34
CA PRO A 380 6.20 -18.75 -5.36
C PRO A 380 5.38 -19.66 -4.46
N ALA A 381 4.99 -19.15 -3.29
CA ALA A 381 4.15 -19.89 -2.38
C ALA A 381 2.96 -20.35 -3.21
N PRO A 382 2.58 -21.65 -3.18
CA PRO A 382 1.31 -22.04 -3.77
C PRO A 382 0.28 -21.07 -3.18
N PRO A 383 -0.54 -20.40 -4.03
CA PRO A 383 -1.40 -19.31 -3.58
C PRO A 383 -2.13 -19.79 -2.33
N ALA A 384 -2.07 -18.96 -1.28
CA ALA A 384 -2.18 -19.39 0.13
C ALA A 384 -3.40 -20.31 0.39
N PRO A 385 -3.46 -21.07 1.50
CA PRO A 385 -4.46 -22.13 1.64
C PRO A 385 -5.92 -21.73 1.31
N TRP A 386 -6.32 -20.50 1.61
CA TRP A 386 -7.65 -19.93 1.29
C TRP A 386 -7.96 -19.73 -0.20
N TYR A 387 -6.96 -19.76 -1.09
CA TYR A 387 -7.15 -19.63 -2.54
C TYR A 387 -7.68 -20.93 -3.20
N ARG A 388 -7.58 -22.09 -2.53
CA ARG A 388 -8.05 -23.38 -3.08
C ARG A 388 -9.57 -23.52 -3.12
N ASP A 389 -10.27 -22.82 -2.25
CA ASP A 389 -11.73 -22.94 -2.07
C ASP A 389 -12.52 -21.92 -2.90
N LEU A 390 -11.83 -21.04 -3.65
CA LEU A 390 -12.45 -20.10 -4.57
C LEU A 390 -13.00 -20.83 -5.82
N PRO A 391 -14.30 -20.67 -6.15
CA PRO A 391 -14.90 -21.33 -7.30
C PRO A 391 -14.22 -20.90 -8.61
N LYS A 392 -14.15 -21.82 -9.59
CA LYS A 392 -13.32 -21.68 -10.82
C LYS A 392 -13.56 -20.42 -11.67
N GLY A 393 -14.66 -19.69 -11.47
CA GLY A 393 -14.90 -18.36 -12.08
C GLY A 393 -14.14 -17.21 -11.41
N ALA A 394 -13.98 -17.24 -10.08
CA ALA A 394 -13.28 -16.20 -9.32
C ALA A 394 -11.78 -16.10 -9.67
N TRP A 395 -11.20 -17.16 -10.24
CA TRP A 395 -9.81 -17.21 -10.70
C TRP A 395 -9.50 -16.19 -11.78
N PHE A 396 -10.39 -16.00 -12.76
CA PHE A 396 -10.21 -14.98 -13.79
C PHE A 396 -10.50 -13.58 -13.26
N ALA A 397 -11.50 -13.43 -12.39
CA ALA A 397 -11.80 -12.15 -11.75
C ALA A 397 -10.61 -11.62 -10.92
N LEU A 398 -9.91 -12.49 -10.17
CA LEU A 398 -8.77 -12.11 -9.33
C LEU A 398 -7.48 -11.85 -10.14
N ILE A 399 -7.19 -12.67 -11.16
CA ILE A 399 -5.98 -12.49 -11.99
C ILE A 399 -6.12 -11.29 -12.94
N ALA A 400 -7.33 -10.96 -13.41
CA ALA A 400 -7.62 -9.71 -14.09
C ALA A 400 -7.37 -8.47 -13.20
N LEU A 401 -7.54 -8.61 -11.88
CA LEU A 401 -7.45 -7.54 -10.87
C LEU A 401 -6.03 -7.24 -10.38
N ILE A 402 -5.05 -8.09 -10.70
CA ILE A 402 -3.68 -8.02 -10.17
C ILE A 402 -2.65 -7.58 -11.25
N GLY A 403 -3.08 -7.50 -12.51
CA GLY A 403 -2.21 -7.33 -13.68
C GLY A 403 -1.89 -5.91 -14.13
N GLY A 404 -1.66 -4.99 -13.20
CA GLY A 404 -1.25 -3.59 -13.42
C GLY A 404 0.28 -3.40 -13.56
N VAL A 405 0.90 -2.20 -13.51
CA VAL A 405 0.47 -0.81 -13.84
C VAL A 405 1.73 -0.06 -14.37
N CYS A 406 1.56 1.14 -14.95
CA CYS A 406 2.54 2.24 -15.14
C CYS A 406 3.32 2.32 -16.48
N LEU A 407 3.03 3.38 -17.26
CA LEU A 407 4.03 4.29 -17.83
C LEU A 407 3.40 5.61 -18.36
N VAL A 408 3.19 6.59 -17.48
CA VAL A 408 3.04 8.01 -17.87
C VAL A 408 3.83 8.86 -16.87
N GLY A 409 5.15 8.94 -17.09
CA GLY A 409 5.98 9.87 -16.34
C GLY A 409 5.65 11.31 -16.71
N LEU A 410 5.42 12.15 -15.71
CA LEU A 410 5.06 13.58 -15.80
C LEU A 410 6.23 14.48 -16.31
N ARG A 411 7.07 13.95 -17.22
CA ARG A 411 8.43 14.45 -17.48
C ARG A 411 8.59 15.42 -18.66
N ARG A 412 7.49 15.89 -19.28
CA ARG A 412 7.52 16.95 -20.30
C ARG A 412 6.27 17.85 -20.25
N TYR A 413 6.38 18.95 -19.53
CA TYR A 413 5.62 20.18 -19.78
C TYR A 413 6.58 21.38 -19.67
N THR A 414 7.37 21.53 -20.74
CA THR A 414 8.04 22.75 -21.20
C THR A 414 7.95 22.73 -22.72
#